data_AF-A0A4Y2NXX2-F1
#
_entry.id   AF-A0A4Y2NXX2-F1
#
_cell.length_a   1.000
_cell.length_b   1.000
_cell.length_c   1.000
_cell.angle_alpha   90.00
_cell.angle_beta   90.00
_cell.angle_gamma   90.00
#
_symmetry.space_group_name_H-M   'P 1'
#
loop_
_entity.id
_entity.type
_entity.pdbx_description
1 polymer ?
#
loop_
_entity_poly.entity_id
_entity_poly.type
_entity_poly.pdbx_seq_one_letter_code
_entity_poly.pdbx_strand_id
1 'polypeptide(L)'
;MNSSPLVNRSEIPQSNIMDGVEEVDSYSGSEEEWEGMDEEVSLSYQTLCLFCPEVFNCTELMFEHCQTQHMFDVVSYFKKMDISCISYIKFINYVRTHKLSSSEVLDITKTSCPWSNDKYMIPHDASDPLLLFDIEGYVKEKLAERKDVEEMITIPQSRFEAILRKLHNKSMKLKNAQDRIDKMKEAAKTVLLCNNQQCSGMNNRSSYQDNKSSNNDEDNYYFSTYDHFAIHHEMLQDKVRTLAYKDAILNNPEVFSSKRVLDVGCGTAILSMFAAKAGASFVMGVDKSDVIFQAMDIVRFVIFILCNFPFK
;
A
#
# COMPACT_ATOMS: atom_id res chain seq x y z
N MET A 1 74.57 -33.14 -22.87
CA MET A 1 74.78 -34.20 -23.88
C MET A 1 73.41 -34.68 -24.29
N ASN A 2 72.90 -34.21 -25.43
CA ASN A 2 72.85 -34.98 -26.68
C ASN A 2 72.07 -36.29 -26.49
N SER A 3 71.02 -36.64 -27.23
CA SER A 3 70.42 -36.12 -28.45
C SER A 3 69.10 -36.88 -28.65
N SER A 4 68.14 -36.30 -29.37
CA SER A 4 67.08 -37.05 -30.05
C SER A 4 67.67 -38.00 -31.11
N PRO A 5 66.93 -39.03 -31.55
CA PRO A 5 66.35 -38.97 -32.90
C PRO A 5 64.97 -39.68 -33.05
N LEU A 6 64.03 -39.06 -33.79
CA LEU A 6 63.53 -39.43 -35.15
C LEU A 6 62.66 -40.71 -35.22
N VAL A 7 61.33 -40.57 -35.28
CA VAL A 7 60.46 -40.59 -36.49
C VAL A 7 60.28 -41.98 -37.11
N ASN A 8 59.05 -42.51 -37.06
CA ASN A 8 58.39 -42.98 -38.29
C ASN A 8 56.85 -42.96 -38.18
N ARG A 9 56.22 -42.54 -39.29
CA ARG A 9 54.77 -42.41 -39.51
C ARG A 9 54.19 -43.73 -40.01
N SER A 10 52.97 -44.06 -39.57
CA SER A 10 51.91 -44.58 -40.45
C SER A 10 50.58 -44.71 -39.71
N GLU A 11 49.62 -43.89 -40.15
CA GLU A 11 48.19 -44.21 -40.30
C GLU A 11 47.29 -44.28 -39.05
N ILE A 12 46.58 -43.16 -38.84
CA ILE A 12 45.30 -43.02 -38.14
C ILE A 12 44.19 -43.20 -39.21
N PRO A 13 43.05 -43.80 -38.88
CA PRO A 13 41.89 -42.92 -38.71
C PRO A 13 41.07 -43.24 -37.45
N GLN A 14 40.96 -42.20 -36.62
CA GLN A 14 39.75 -41.69 -35.95
C GLN A 14 38.99 -42.72 -35.10
N SER A 15 38.96 -42.65 -33.77
CA SER A 15 38.94 -41.47 -32.91
C SER A 15 39.47 -41.77 -31.50
N ASN A 16 40.48 -41.00 -31.12
CA ASN A 16 40.66 -40.29 -29.85
C ASN A 16 39.45 -40.30 -28.88
N ILE A 17 39.59 -40.24 -27.56
CA ILE A 17 40.72 -40.15 -26.62
C ILE A 17 40.10 -40.50 -25.25
N MET A 18 40.91 -41.15 -24.43
CA MET A 18 40.66 -41.51 -23.04
C MET A 18 40.72 -40.28 -22.11
N ASP A 19 40.14 -40.45 -20.92
CA ASP A 19 40.42 -39.72 -19.69
C ASP A 19 39.92 -38.28 -19.57
N GLY A 20 38.78 -38.15 -18.90
CA GLY A 20 38.28 -36.91 -18.34
C GLY A 20 37.27 -37.23 -17.27
N VAL A 21 37.63 -36.97 -16.03
CA VAL A 21 36.72 -36.95 -14.89
C VAL A 21 35.71 -35.84 -15.17
N GLU A 22 34.49 -36.20 -15.57
CA GLU A 22 33.43 -35.22 -15.84
C GLU A 22 32.87 -34.70 -14.52
N GLU A 23 33.20 -33.45 -14.22
CA GLU A 23 32.28 -32.51 -13.59
C GLU A 23 31.01 -32.45 -14.45
N VAL A 24 29.85 -32.69 -13.83
CA VAL A 24 28.57 -32.18 -14.31
C VAL A 24 27.87 -31.50 -13.16
N ASP A 25 28.18 -30.21 -13.05
CA ASP A 25 27.22 -29.21 -12.64
C ASP A 25 26.01 -29.26 -13.57
N SER A 26 24.82 -29.47 -13.01
CA SER A 26 23.63 -28.71 -13.41
C SER A 26 22.50 -28.97 -12.42
N TYR A 27 22.53 -28.21 -11.32
CA TYR A 27 21.31 -27.84 -10.61
C TYR A 27 20.50 -26.94 -11.56
N SER A 28 19.75 -27.53 -12.48
CA SER A 28 18.74 -26.81 -13.25
C SER A 28 17.49 -26.70 -12.38
N GLY A 29 17.53 -25.74 -11.45
CA GLY A 29 16.32 -25.14 -10.93
C GLY A 29 15.65 -24.43 -12.10
N SER A 30 14.65 -25.06 -12.70
CA SER A 30 13.66 -24.34 -13.50
C SER A 30 12.81 -23.54 -12.52
N GLU A 31 13.31 -22.36 -12.16
CA GLU A 31 12.48 -21.24 -11.73
C GLU A 31 11.59 -20.90 -12.93
N GLU A 32 10.45 -21.59 -13.03
CA GLU A 32 9.37 -21.16 -13.89
C GLU A 32 8.92 -19.79 -13.37
N GLU A 33 9.43 -18.76 -14.05
CA GLU A 33 8.70 -17.58 -14.52
C GLU A 33 7.21 -17.64 -14.15
N TRP A 34 6.88 -17.17 -12.95
CA TRP A 34 5.54 -16.64 -12.69
C TRP A 34 5.48 -15.23 -13.29
N GLU A 35 5.55 -15.16 -14.62
CA GLU A 35 5.12 -14.01 -15.38
C GLU A 35 3.58 -13.94 -15.35
N GLY A 36 3.07 -12.77 -14.94
CA GLY A 36 1.74 -12.33 -15.32
C GLY A 36 0.61 -12.70 -14.35
N MET A 37 0.40 -11.87 -13.34
CA MET A 37 -0.95 -11.44 -12.96
C MET A 37 -0.90 -10.06 -12.29
N ASP A 38 -0.38 -9.08 -13.03
CA ASP A 38 -0.73 -7.65 -12.86
C ASP A 38 -2.10 -7.38 -13.50
N GLU A 39 -3.05 -8.29 -13.34
CA GLU A 39 -4.45 -7.94 -13.42
C GLU A 39 -4.77 -7.30 -12.07
N GLU A 40 -4.85 -5.98 -12.03
CA GLU A 40 -5.83 -5.32 -11.17
C GLU A 40 -7.18 -5.97 -11.49
N VAL A 41 -7.48 -7.10 -10.85
CA VAL A 41 -8.82 -7.59 -10.73
C VAL A 41 -9.52 -6.45 -10.04
N SER A 42 -10.29 -5.69 -10.81
CA SER A 42 -11.26 -4.74 -10.31
C SER A 42 -12.28 -5.57 -9.54
N LEU A 43 -11.91 -5.99 -8.33
CA LEU A 43 -12.80 -6.59 -7.37
C LEU A 43 -13.84 -5.52 -7.18
N SER A 44 -15.03 -5.75 -7.73
CA SER A 44 -16.17 -4.96 -7.37
C SER A 44 -16.24 -5.03 -5.85
N TYR A 45 -15.89 -3.95 -5.15
CA TYR A 45 -16.05 -3.79 -3.69
C TYR A 45 -17.53 -3.81 -3.26
N GLN A 46 -18.39 -4.22 -4.19
CA GLN A 46 -19.80 -4.39 -4.02
C GLN A 46 -20.08 -5.69 -3.29
N THR A 47 -20.59 -5.58 -2.08
CA THR A 47 -20.98 -6.72 -1.25
C THR A 47 -22.51 -6.83 -1.19
N LEU A 48 -23.02 -8.06 -1.33
CA LEU A 48 -24.43 -8.35 -1.20
C LEU A 48 -24.81 -8.43 0.28
N CYS A 49 -25.98 -7.92 0.66
CA CYS A 49 -26.53 -8.16 2.00
C CYS A 49 -26.61 -9.66 2.29
N LEU A 50 -26.39 -10.05 3.55
CA LEU A 50 -26.51 -11.44 4.00
C LEU A 50 -27.92 -12.03 3.82
N PHE A 51 -28.96 -11.20 3.92
CA PHE A 51 -30.35 -11.65 4.05
C PHE A 51 -31.27 -11.21 2.91
N CYS A 52 -30.81 -10.31 2.04
CA CYS A 52 -31.63 -9.72 0.97
C CYS A 52 -30.79 -9.46 -0.29
N PRO A 53 -31.44 -9.11 -1.43
CA PRO A 53 -30.74 -8.91 -2.69
C PRO A 53 -30.06 -7.53 -2.83
N GLU A 54 -30.04 -6.70 -1.78
CA GLU A 54 -29.42 -5.36 -1.84
C GLU A 54 -27.89 -5.44 -1.88
N VAL A 55 -27.27 -4.55 -2.66
CA VAL A 55 -25.83 -4.50 -2.91
C VAL A 55 -25.26 -3.18 -2.40
N PHE A 56 -24.12 -3.23 -1.72
CA PHE A 56 -23.49 -2.10 -1.05
C PHE A 56 -22.06 -1.91 -1.52
N ASN A 57 -21.62 -0.67 -1.66
CA ASN A 57 -20.25 -0.35 -2.10
C ASN A 57 -19.18 -0.51 -1.00
N CYS A 58 -19.58 -0.82 0.23
CA CYS A 58 -18.66 -1.20 1.30
C CYS A 58 -19.36 -2.10 2.34
N THR A 59 -18.56 -2.88 3.06
CA THR A 59 -19.02 -3.86 4.05
C THR A 59 -19.67 -3.21 5.27
N GLU A 60 -19.20 -2.03 5.68
CA GLU A 60 -19.74 -1.30 6.83
C GLU A 60 -21.18 -0.85 6.58
N LEU A 61 -21.48 -0.31 5.38
CA LEU A 61 -22.84 0.07 5.01
C LEU A 61 -23.76 -1.15 4.93
N MET A 62 -23.25 -2.30 4.47
CA MET A 62 -24.00 -3.55 4.47
C MET A 62 -24.32 -4.02 5.90
N PHE A 63 -23.38 -3.88 6.84
CA PHE A 63 -23.62 -4.19 8.25
C PHE A 63 -24.62 -3.23 8.91
N GLU A 64 -24.58 -1.93 8.60
CA GLU A 64 -25.59 -0.97 9.03
C GLU A 64 -26.98 -1.31 8.47
N HIS A 65 -27.05 -1.72 7.21
CA HIS A 65 -28.28 -2.23 6.61
C HIS A 65 -28.79 -3.50 7.33
N CYS A 66 -27.91 -4.47 7.62
CA CYS A 66 -28.28 -5.66 8.39
C CYS A 66 -28.87 -5.29 9.76
N GLN A 67 -28.31 -4.28 10.42
CA GLN A 67 -28.83 -3.82 11.70
C GLN A 67 -30.20 -3.14 11.57
N THR A 68 -30.38 -2.28 10.56
CA THR A 68 -31.60 -1.46 10.43
C THR A 68 -32.77 -2.18 9.78
N GLN A 69 -32.53 -2.95 8.71
CA GLN A 69 -33.59 -3.64 7.96
C GLN A 69 -33.81 -5.07 8.44
N HIS A 70 -32.76 -5.73 8.94
CA HIS A 70 -32.81 -7.14 9.33
C HIS A 70 -32.74 -7.36 10.84
N MET A 71 -32.66 -6.29 11.64
CA MET A 71 -32.52 -6.34 13.10
C MET A 71 -31.33 -7.21 13.55
N PHE A 72 -30.28 -7.27 12.73
CA PHE A 72 -29.11 -8.11 12.95
C PHE A 72 -27.87 -7.24 13.22
N ASP A 73 -27.53 -7.06 14.50
CA ASP A 73 -26.28 -6.40 14.91
C ASP A 73 -25.11 -7.40 14.82
N VAL A 74 -24.37 -7.29 13.72
CA VAL A 74 -23.20 -8.11 13.38
C VAL A 74 -22.18 -8.14 14.52
N VAL A 75 -21.87 -6.98 15.12
CA VAL A 75 -20.85 -6.86 16.17
C VAL A 75 -21.30 -7.58 17.43
N SER A 76 -22.55 -7.36 17.86
CA SER A 76 -23.09 -8.02 19.05
C SER A 76 -23.23 -9.53 18.85
N TYR A 77 -23.68 -9.97 17.67
CA TYR A 77 -23.86 -11.38 17.34
C TYR A 77 -22.53 -12.11 17.35
N PHE A 78 -21.52 -11.60 16.63
CA PHE A 78 -20.22 -12.26 16.54
C PHE A 78 -19.42 -12.21 17.83
N LYS A 79 -19.59 -11.16 18.66
CA LYS A 79 -19.08 -11.16 20.03
C LYS A 79 -19.72 -12.26 20.88
N LYS A 80 -21.05 -12.41 20.81
CA LYS A 80 -21.79 -13.45 21.56
C LYS A 80 -21.35 -14.85 21.12
N MET A 81 -21.12 -15.04 19.82
CA MET A 81 -20.68 -16.31 19.24
C MET A 81 -19.19 -16.59 19.43
N ASP A 82 -18.37 -15.58 19.72
CA ASP A 82 -16.90 -15.70 19.82
C ASP A 82 -16.33 -16.27 18.52
N ILE A 83 -16.72 -15.65 17.40
CA ILE A 83 -16.41 -16.16 16.08
C ILE A 83 -14.95 -15.87 15.72
N SER A 84 -14.25 -16.87 15.18
CA SER A 84 -12.93 -16.70 14.57
C SER A 84 -13.04 -16.38 13.07
N CYS A 85 -11.98 -15.90 12.43
CA CYS A 85 -11.95 -15.62 10.98
C CYS A 85 -12.38 -16.85 10.16
N ILE A 86 -11.92 -18.04 10.53
CA ILE A 86 -12.29 -19.29 9.86
C ILE A 86 -13.78 -19.62 10.08
N SER A 87 -14.27 -19.46 11.31
CA SER A 87 -15.68 -19.72 11.62
C SER A 87 -16.61 -18.72 10.92
N TYR A 88 -16.15 -17.48 10.73
CA TYR A 88 -16.83 -16.45 9.98
C TYR A 88 -16.95 -16.79 8.49
N ILE A 89 -15.85 -17.23 7.85
CA ILE A 89 -15.90 -17.72 6.46
C ILE A 89 -16.95 -18.84 6.31
N LYS A 90 -16.92 -19.82 7.22
CA LYS A 90 -17.91 -20.91 7.25
C LYS A 90 -19.33 -20.40 7.45
N PHE A 91 -19.53 -19.40 8.32
CA PHE A 91 -20.81 -18.75 8.56
C PHE A 91 -21.34 -18.06 7.29
N ILE A 92 -20.51 -17.28 6.60
CA ILE A 92 -20.89 -16.60 5.35
C ILE A 92 -21.33 -17.64 4.32
N ASN A 93 -20.50 -18.65 4.06
CA ASN A 93 -20.82 -19.72 3.11
C ASN A 93 -22.12 -20.45 3.48
N TYR A 94 -22.35 -20.69 4.76
CA TYR A 94 -23.58 -21.31 5.24
C TYR A 94 -24.82 -20.44 4.97
N VAL A 95 -24.78 -19.16 5.35
CA VAL A 95 -25.90 -18.22 5.13
C VAL A 95 -26.18 -18.08 3.64
N ARG A 96 -25.15 -17.97 2.79
CA ARG A 96 -25.30 -17.88 1.33
C ARG A 96 -25.91 -19.14 0.73
N THR A 97 -25.43 -20.31 1.13
CA THR A 97 -25.89 -21.60 0.60
C THR A 97 -27.34 -21.89 0.93
N HIS A 98 -27.77 -21.59 2.17
CA HIS A 98 -29.11 -21.93 2.66
C HIS A 98 -30.10 -20.77 2.59
N LYS A 99 -29.64 -19.57 2.20
CA LYS A 99 -30.45 -18.35 2.09
C LYS A 99 -31.27 -18.07 3.34
N LEU A 100 -30.61 -18.14 4.49
CA LEU A 100 -31.27 -17.97 5.78
C LEU A 100 -31.78 -16.56 5.98
N SER A 101 -32.90 -16.44 6.70
CA SER A 101 -33.40 -15.16 7.22
C SER A 101 -32.65 -14.73 8.48
N SER A 102 -32.74 -13.45 8.84
CA SER A 102 -32.09 -12.94 10.05
C SER A 102 -32.64 -13.57 11.33
N SER A 103 -33.94 -13.88 11.39
CA SER A 103 -34.55 -14.61 12.51
C SER A 103 -33.94 -16.00 12.70
N GLU A 104 -33.78 -16.76 11.62
CA GLU A 104 -33.20 -18.11 11.68
C GLU A 104 -31.75 -18.08 12.15
N VAL A 105 -30.99 -17.04 11.77
CA VAL A 105 -29.61 -16.87 12.21
C VAL A 105 -29.52 -16.48 13.70
N LEU A 106 -30.45 -15.63 14.18
CA LEU A 106 -30.50 -15.21 15.58
C LEU A 106 -30.86 -16.36 16.54
N ASP A 107 -31.61 -17.35 16.07
CA ASP A 107 -31.97 -18.56 16.83
C ASP A 107 -30.78 -19.53 17.00
N ILE A 108 -29.72 -19.38 16.21
CA ILE A 108 -28.52 -20.21 16.31
C ILE A 108 -27.75 -19.84 17.58
N THR A 109 -27.27 -20.85 18.28
CA THR A 109 -26.49 -20.70 19.53
C THR A 109 -25.07 -21.20 19.36
N LYS A 110 -24.13 -20.67 20.17
CA LYS A 110 -22.70 -21.02 20.14
C LYS A 110 -22.44 -22.53 20.29
N THR A 111 -23.31 -23.24 21.02
CA THR A 111 -23.21 -24.68 21.27
C THR A 111 -23.71 -25.54 20.11
N SER A 112 -24.42 -24.96 19.14
CA SER A 112 -25.05 -25.67 18.03
C SER A 112 -24.89 -24.88 16.74
N CYS A 113 -23.65 -24.64 16.32
CA CYS A 113 -23.33 -23.95 15.07
C CYS A 113 -23.52 -24.90 13.86
N PRO A 114 -24.51 -24.67 12.97
CA PRO A 114 -24.75 -25.56 11.83
C PRO A 114 -23.62 -25.55 10.79
N TRP A 115 -22.81 -24.50 10.79
CA TRP A 115 -21.67 -24.32 9.88
C TRP A 115 -20.36 -24.93 10.40
N SER A 116 -20.36 -25.68 11.51
CA SER A 116 -19.15 -26.34 12.02
C SER A 116 -18.52 -27.33 11.02
N ASN A 117 -19.32 -27.88 10.11
CA ASN A 117 -18.86 -28.84 9.09
C ASN A 117 -17.89 -28.19 8.08
N ASP A 118 -16.80 -28.90 7.75
CA ASP A 118 -15.76 -28.43 6.82
C ASP A 118 -16.24 -28.22 5.39
N LYS A 119 -17.40 -28.76 5.00
CA LYS A 119 -18.00 -28.45 3.69
C LYS A 119 -18.22 -26.96 3.45
N TYR A 120 -18.33 -26.14 4.51
CA TYR A 120 -18.47 -24.69 4.41
C TYR A 120 -17.14 -23.94 4.37
N MET A 121 -16.00 -24.64 4.32
CA MET A 121 -14.71 -24.03 3.95
C MET A 121 -14.63 -23.69 2.46
N ILE A 122 -15.47 -24.32 1.65
CA ILE A 122 -15.53 -24.07 0.21
C ILE A 122 -16.43 -22.85 0.00
N PRO A 123 -15.93 -21.78 -0.65
CA PRO A 123 -16.73 -20.60 -0.97
C PRO A 123 -17.99 -20.97 -1.73
N HIS A 124 -19.15 -20.45 -1.30
CA HIS A 124 -20.35 -20.49 -2.13
C HIS A 124 -20.15 -19.64 -3.40
N ASP A 125 -19.49 -18.49 -3.23
CA ASP A 125 -19.01 -17.62 -4.29
C ASP A 125 -17.59 -17.19 -3.95
N ALA A 126 -16.63 -17.53 -4.81
CA ALA A 126 -15.22 -17.21 -4.61
C ALA A 126 -14.93 -15.71 -4.71
N SER A 127 -15.84 -14.94 -5.33
CA SER A 127 -15.73 -13.50 -5.47
C SER A 127 -16.46 -12.73 -4.36
N ASP A 128 -17.05 -13.39 -3.35
CA ASP A 128 -17.76 -12.71 -2.26
C ASP A 128 -16.76 -11.90 -1.39
N PRO A 129 -16.83 -10.55 -1.40
CA PRO A 129 -15.88 -9.72 -0.67
C PRO A 129 -15.88 -9.94 0.84
N LEU A 130 -16.96 -10.51 1.40
CA LEU A 130 -17.04 -10.81 2.82
C LEU A 130 -16.06 -11.91 3.23
N LEU A 131 -15.65 -12.80 2.33
CA LEU A 131 -14.71 -13.87 2.66
C LEU A 131 -13.29 -13.36 2.96
N LEU A 132 -12.95 -12.16 2.47
CA LEU A 132 -11.66 -11.50 2.69
C LEU A 132 -11.71 -10.49 3.84
N PHE A 133 -12.88 -10.27 4.45
CA PHE A 133 -13.07 -9.25 5.47
C PHE A 133 -12.50 -9.68 6.84
N ASP A 134 -11.67 -8.83 7.45
CA ASP A 134 -11.15 -9.04 8.81
C ASP A 134 -12.22 -8.73 9.86
N ILE A 135 -13.10 -9.70 10.11
CA ILE A 135 -14.18 -9.56 11.08
C ILE A 135 -13.66 -9.49 12.53
N GLU A 136 -12.54 -10.16 12.84
CA GLU A 136 -11.99 -10.17 14.20
C GLU A 136 -11.46 -8.78 14.57
N GLY A 137 -10.69 -8.16 13.66
CA GLY A 137 -10.24 -6.78 13.79
C GLY A 137 -11.42 -5.81 13.92
N TYR A 138 -12.41 -5.92 13.04
CA TYR A 138 -13.59 -5.06 13.03
C TYR A 138 -14.41 -5.13 14.33
N VAL A 139 -14.72 -6.34 14.81
CA VAL A 139 -15.48 -6.52 16.06
C VAL A 139 -14.69 -5.97 17.24
N LYS A 140 -13.38 -6.20 17.29
CA LYS A 140 -12.52 -5.69 18.37
C LYS A 140 -12.49 -4.16 18.41
N GLU A 141 -12.34 -3.51 17.25
CA GLU A 141 -12.36 -2.05 17.12
C GLU A 141 -13.71 -1.47 17.56
N LYS A 142 -14.82 -1.98 17.02
CA LYS A 142 -16.17 -1.49 17.35
C LYS A 142 -16.53 -1.67 18.82
N LEU A 143 -16.03 -2.73 19.46
CA LEU A 143 -16.25 -2.94 20.89
C LEU A 143 -15.39 -2.01 21.77
N ALA A 144 -14.20 -1.62 21.32
CA ALA A 144 -13.41 -0.60 22.00
C ALA A 144 -14.12 0.76 21.96
N GLU A 145 -14.67 1.13 20.79
CA GLU A 145 -15.47 2.35 20.65
C GLU A 145 -16.72 2.34 21.55
N ARG A 146 -17.44 1.22 21.65
CA ARG A 146 -18.64 1.12 22.52
C ARG A 146 -18.30 1.20 24.01
N LYS A 147 -17.15 0.68 24.44
CA LYS A 147 -16.70 0.78 25.84
C LYS A 147 -16.41 2.22 26.26
N ASP A 148 -15.98 3.07 25.33
CA ASP A 148 -15.78 4.50 25.60
C ASP A 148 -17.11 5.27 25.80
N VAL A 149 -18.25 4.65 25.45
CA VAL A 149 -19.60 5.27 25.49
C VAL A 149 -20.46 4.77 26.65
N GLU A 150 -20.27 3.53 27.13
CA GLU A 150 -21.11 2.93 28.20
C GLU A 150 -20.73 3.33 29.64
N GLU A 151 -19.56 3.92 29.88
CA GLU A 151 -19.34 4.63 31.15
C GLU A 151 -20.16 5.93 31.15
N MET A 152 -21.15 6.05 32.04
CA MET A 152 -21.77 7.33 32.37
C MET A 152 -20.70 8.23 33.02
N ILE A 153 -19.94 8.97 32.21
CA ILE A 153 -18.89 9.85 32.71
C ILE A 153 -19.54 11.19 33.11
N THR A 154 -19.53 11.51 34.40
CA THR A 154 -19.58 12.91 34.85
C THR A 154 -18.24 13.55 34.46
N ILE A 155 -18.14 14.03 33.22
CA ILE A 155 -16.91 14.65 32.70
C ILE A 155 -16.83 16.07 33.26
N PRO A 156 -15.69 16.51 33.84
CA PRO A 156 -15.50 17.92 34.17
C PRO A 156 -15.76 18.79 32.93
N GLN A 157 -16.49 19.89 33.10
CA GLN A 157 -16.96 20.73 31.98
C GLN A 157 -15.83 21.16 31.04
N SER A 158 -14.63 21.39 31.57
CA SER A 158 -13.43 21.70 30.78
C SER A 158 -13.01 20.58 29.82
N ARG A 159 -13.18 19.31 30.21
CA ARG A 159 -12.86 18.16 29.36
C ARG A 159 -13.97 17.88 28.35
N PHE A 160 -15.23 18.14 28.69
CA PHE A 160 -16.34 18.12 27.72
C PHE A 160 -16.15 19.18 26.61
N GLU A 161 -15.81 20.41 26.97
CA GLU A 161 -15.50 21.47 26.01
C GLU A 161 -14.28 21.12 25.14
N ALA A 162 -13.25 20.48 25.71
CA ALA A 162 -12.10 20.02 24.95
C ALA A 162 -12.46 18.92 23.94
N ILE A 163 -13.37 18.01 24.30
CA ILE A 163 -13.89 16.97 23.39
C ILE A 163 -14.71 17.60 22.27
N LEU A 164 -15.60 18.55 22.59
CA LEU A 164 -16.38 19.28 21.58
C LEU A 164 -15.47 20.03 20.62
N ARG A 165 -14.41 20.69 21.10
CA ARG A 165 -13.42 21.33 20.23
C ARG A 165 -12.69 20.33 19.35
N LYS A 166 -12.29 19.17 19.89
CA LYS A 166 -11.65 18.10 19.10
C LYS A 166 -12.59 17.54 18.02
N LEU A 167 -13.85 17.29 18.37
CA LEU A 167 -14.87 16.83 17.43
C LEU A 167 -15.12 17.87 16.33
N HIS A 168 -15.25 19.13 16.70
CA HIS A 168 -15.41 20.22 15.73
C HIS A 168 -14.20 20.31 14.79
N ASN A 169 -12.99 20.25 15.33
CA ASN A 169 -11.76 20.28 14.53
C ASN A 169 -11.65 19.07 13.59
N LYS A 170 -12.02 17.87 14.06
CA LYS A 170 -12.05 16.67 13.22
C LYS A 170 -13.12 16.79 12.13
N SER A 171 -14.33 17.25 12.47
CA SER A 171 -15.41 17.47 11.51
C SER A 171 -15.02 18.47 10.42
N MET A 172 -14.37 19.58 10.80
CA MET A 172 -13.85 20.56 9.84
C MET A 172 -12.75 19.97 8.94
N LYS A 173 -11.82 19.20 9.50
CA LYS A 173 -10.80 18.50 8.71
C LYS A 173 -11.41 17.52 7.71
N LEU A 174 -12.42 16.76 8.13
CA LEU A 174 -13.09 15.78 7.30
C LEU A 174 -13.88 16.46 6.17
N LYS A 175 -14.60 17.55 6.47
CA LYS A 175 -15.27 18.36 5.46
C LYS A 175 -14.28 18.94 4.45
N ASN A 176 -13.15 19.48 4.92
CA ASN A 176 -12.12 20.01 4.03
C ASN A 176 -11.49 18.92 3.15
N ALA A 177 -11.27 17.72 3.68
CA ALA A 177 -10.78 16.58 2.91
C ALA A 177 -11.82 16.14 1.86
N GLN A 178 -13.10 16.12 2.23
CA GLN A 178 -14.20 15.82 1.30
C GLN A 178 -14.27 16.83 0.15
N ASP A 179 -14.21 18.12 0.47
CA ASP A 179 -14.20 19.20 -0.54
C ASP A 179 -12.98 19.09 -1.47
N ARG A 180 -11.82 18.64 -0.96
CA ARG A 180 -10.62 18.38 -1.78
C ARG A 180 -10.83 17.19 -2.73
N ILE A 181 -11.42 16.11 -2.23
CA ILE A 181 -11.73 14.92 -3.04
C ILE A 181 -12.71 15.27 -4.16
N ASP A 182 -13.75 16.07 -3.87
CA ASP A 182 -14.74 16.44 -4.88
C ASP A 182 -14.16 17.39 -5.94
N LYS A 183 -13.31 18.34 -5.53
CA LYS A 183 -12.53 19.16 -6.49
C LYS A 183 -11.59 18.31 -7.35
N MET A 184 -10.95 17.31 -6.76
CA MET A 184 -10.08 16.38 -7.48
C MET A 184 -10.85 15.56 -8.52
N LYS A 185 -12.06 15.12 -8.19
CA LYS A 185 -12.95 14.42 -9.13
C LYS A 185 -13.34 15.31 -10.32
N GLU A 186 -13.68 16.57 -10.08
CA GLU A 186 -14.02 17.52 -11.15
C GLU A 186 -12.81 17.87 -12.03
N ALA A 187 -11.62 18.01 -11.43
CA ALA A 187 -10.37 18.21 -12.17
C ALA A 187 -10.05 16.99 -13.05
N ALA A 188 -10.13 15.79 -12.49
CA ALA A 188 -9.91 14.53 -13.23
C ALA A 188 -10.89 14.38 -14.41
N LYS A 189 -12.16 14.76 -14.22
CA LYS A 189 -13.17 14.77 -15.27
C LYS A 189 -12.81 15.72 -16.42
N THR A 190 -12.24 16.88 -16.11
CA THR A 190 -11.79 17.85 -17.12
C THR A 190 -10.60 17.33 -17.92
N VAL A 191 -9.63 16.70 -17.26
CA VAL A 191 -8.46 16.09 -17.92
C VAL A 191 -8.88 14.94 -18.84
N LEU A 192 -9.79 14.07 -18.39
CA LEU A 192 -10.31 12.96 -19.21
C LEU A 192 -11.08 13.45 -20.45
N LEU A 193 -11.75 14.60 -20.38
CA LEU A 193 -12.51 15.19 -21.49
C LEU A 193 -11.64 15.99 -22.47
N CYS A 194 -10.45 16.46 -22.06
CA CYS A 194 -9.55 17.26 -22.90
C CYS A 194 -8.64 16.45 -23.86
N ASN A 195 -8.66 15.12 -23.82
CA ASN A 195 -7.86 14.28 -24.73
C ASN A 195 -8.40 14.17 -26.18
N ASN A 196 -9.46 14.89 -26.54
CA ASN A 196 -10.06 14.82 -27.88
C ASN A 196 -10.08 16.11 -28.70
N GLN A 197 -9.34 17.16 -28.32
CA GLN A 197 -9.12 18.32 -29.22
C GLN A 197 -7.64 18.71 -29.31
N GLN A 198 -7.17 18.68 -30.55
CA GLN A 198 -5.78 18.70 -31.00
C GLN A 198 -4.95 19.89 -30.48
N CYS A 199 -3.70 19.57 -30.13
CA CYS A 199 -2.60 20.52 -30.14
C CYS A 199 -2.34 21.03 -31.56
N SER A 200 -2.28 22.35 -31.74
CA SER A 200 -1.61 23.00 -32.87
C SER A 200 -1.09 24.35 -32.38
N GLY A 201 0.23 24.52 -32.42
CA GLY A 201 0.95 25.51 -31.63
C GLY A 201 1.05 26.92 -32.22
N MET A 202 1.78 27.79 -31.52
CA MET A 202 2.75 28.73 -32.08
C MET A 202 3.48 29.52 -30.98
N ASN A 203 4.78 29.73 -31.23
CA ASN A 203 5.69 30.59 -30.47
C ASN A 203 5.18 32.03 -30.30
N ASN A 204 5.44 32.64 -29.14
CA ASN A 204 6.13 33.93 -29.08
C ASN A 204 6.67 34.27 -27.69
N ARG A 205 7.90 34.80 -27.69
CA ARG A 205 8.63 35.35 -26.55
C ARG A 205 8.07 36.72 -26.15
N SER A 206 8.24 37.02 -24.86
CA SER A 206 8.30 38.35 -24.21
C SER A 206 6.98 39.05 -23.88
N SER A 207 6.55 38.96 -22.62
CA SER A 207 6.73 40.07 -21.66
C SER A 207 6.34 39.62 -20.24
N TYR A 208 7.11 40.10 -19.27
CA TYR A 208 6.90 39.92 -17.83
C TYR A 208 5.58 40.62 -17.44
N GLN A 209 4.52 39.86 -17.17
CA GLN A 209 3.38 40.33 -16.38
C GLN A 209 2.94 39.23 -15.41
N ASP A 210 2.86 39.67 -14.15
CA ASP A 210 2.61 38.93 -12.92
C ASP A 210 1.17 38.39 -12.91
N ASN A 211 0.96 37.14 -13.34
CA ASN A 211 -0.31 36.42 -13.21
C ASN A 211 -0.22 35.43 -12.06
N LYS A 212 -0.38 35.93 -10.83
CA LYS A 212 -0.13 35.20 -9.58
C LYS A 212 -1.37 34.56 -8.95
N SER A 213 -2.50 34.50 -9.65
CA SER A 213 -3.79 34.09 -9.07
C SER A 213 -4.37 32.78 -9.61
N SER A 214 -3.88 32.23 -10.73
CA SER A 214 -4.34 30.93 -11.27
C SER A 214 -3.35 29.78 -11.08
N ASN A 215 -2.05 30.06 -10.96
CA ASN A 215 -1.02 29.01 -10.82
C ASN A 215 -0.96 28.40 -9.42
N ASN A 216 -1.40 29.12 -8.38
CA ASN A 216 -1.28 28.64 -7.01
C ASN A 216 -2.12 27.39 -6.76
N ASP A 217 -3.29 27.25 -7.37
CA ASP A 217 -4.19 26.12 -7.13
C ASP A 217 -3.71 24.84 -7.83
N GLU A 218 -3.19 24.96 -9.06
CA GLU A 218 -2.56 23.83 -9.78
C GLU A 218 -1.26 23.38 -9.11
N ASP A 219 -0.41 24.33 -8.71
CA ASP A 219 0.81 24.04 -7.96
C ASP A 219 0.45 23.35 -6.63
N ASN A 220 -0.50 23.90 -5.87
CA ASN A 220 -0.92 23.30 -4.59
C ASN A 220 -1.47 21.89 -4.78
N TYR A 221 -2.20 21.64 -5.88
CA TYR A 221 -2.67 20.30 -6.20
C TYR A 221 -1.51 19.34 -6.51
N TYR A 222 -0.57 19.75 -7.36
CA TYR A 222 0.64 18.96 -7.66
C TYR A 222 1.42 18.58 -6.40
N PHE A 223 1.69 19.54 -5.50
CA PHE A 223 2.40 19.27 -4.25
C PHE A 223 1.59 18.39 -3.29
N SER A 224 0.26 18.52 -3.28
CA SER A 224 -0.60 17.68 -2.43
C SER A 224 -0.59 16.21 -2.83
N THR A 225 -0.38 15.91 -4.11
CA THR A 225 -0.23 14.54 -4.60
C THR A 225 1.02 13.87 -3.99
N TYR A 226 2.11 14.62 -3.79
CA TYR A 226 3.32 14.14 -3.10
C TYR A 226 3.19 14.12 -1.57
N ASP A 227 2.12 14.63 -0.96
CA ASP A 227 1.85 14.39 0.47
C ASP A 227 1.50 12.91 0.74
N HIS A 228 1.03 12.18 -0.28
CA HIS A 228 0.54 10.82 -0.13
C HIS A 228 1.68 9.78 -0.14
N PHE A 229 1.70 8.93 0.88
CA PHE A 229 2.70 7.86 1.06
C PHE A 229 2.80 6.90 -0.12
N ALA A 230 1.69 6.67 -0.83
CA ALA A 230 1.62 5.75 -1.97
C ALA A 230 2.64 6.10 -3.06
N ILE A 231 2.80 7.39 -3.39
CA ILE A 231 3.68 7.82 -4.48
C ILE A 231 5.14 7.70 -4.07
N HIS A 232 5.49 8.06 -2.83
CA HIS A 232 6.84 7.84 -2.31
C HIS A 232 7.19 6.36 -2.21
N HIS A 233 6.22 5.52 -1.85
CA HIS A 233 6.40 4.07 -1.80
C HIS A 233 6.63 3.47 -3.19
N GLU A 234 5.79 3.80 -4.18
CA GLU A 234 5.98 3.40 -5.59
C GLU A 234 7.35 3.83 -6.11
N MET A 235 7.70 5.10 -5.88
CA MET A 235 9.00 5.67 -6.22
C MET A 235 10.16 4.89 -5.59
N LEU A 236 10.09 4.55 -4.31
CA LEU A 236 11.15 3.80 -3.61
C LEU A 236 11.21 2.32 -4.00
N GLN A 237 10.09 1.73 -4.41
CA GLN A 237 10.02 0.36 -4.91
C GLN A 237 10.59 0.22 -6.32
N ASP A 238 10.58 1.28 -7.13
CA ASP A 238 11.32 1.33 -8.39
C ASP A 238 12.83 1.23 -8.13
N LYS A 239 13.33 -0.01 -8.28
CA LYS A 239 14.73 -0.37 -8.08
C LYS A 239 15.63 0.30 -9.12
N VAL A 240 15.20 0.36 -10.38
CA VAL A 240 16.04 0.91 -11.47
C VAL A 240 16.30 2.38 -11.19
N ARG A 241 15.24 3.14 -10.90
CA ARG A 241 15.32 4.55 -10.55
C ARG A 241 16.17 4.78 -9.30
N THR A 242 15.86 4.09 -8.20
CA THR A 242 16.52 4.33 -6.92
C THR A 242 18.00 3.93 -6.93
N LEU A 243 18.33 2.80 -7.56
CA LEU A 243 19.72 2.35 -7.68
C LEU A 243 20.52 3.23 -8.64
N ALA A 244 19.93 3.70 -9.75
CA ALA A 244 20.63 4.62 -10.65
C ALA A 244 21.08 5.91 -9.93
N TYR A 245 20.21 6.52 -9.13
CA TYR A 245 20.59 7.69 -8.32
C TYR A 245 21.62 7.35 -7.25
N LYS A 246 21.43 6.23 -6.53
CA LYS A 246 22.37 5.77 -5.51
C LYS A 246 23.77 5.58 -6.09
N ASP A 247 23.88 4.88 -7.21
CA ASP A 247 25.15 4.55 -7.84
C ASP A 247 25.79 5.80 -8.43
N ALA A 248 25.02 6.69 -9.05
CA ALA A 248 25.52 7.97 -9.54
C ALA A 248 26.14 8.83 -8.41
N ILE A 249 25.56 8.80 -7.22
CA ILE A 249 26.06 9.58 -6.07
C ILE A 249 27.24 8.86 -5.39
N LEU A 250 27.07 7.58 -5.03
CA LEU A 250 28.06 6.85 -4.23
C LEU A 250 29.32 6.46 -5.00
N ASN A 251 29.24 6.28 -6.32
CA ASN A 251 30.40 5.95 -7.15
C ASN A 251 31.21 7.19 -7.57
N ASN A 252 30.75 8.40 -7.27
CA ASN A 252 31.47 9.65 -7.57
C ASN A 252 31.70 10.48 -6.29
N PRO A 253 32.27 9.90 -5.22
CA PRO A 253 32.39 10.56 -3.92
C PRO A 253 33.22 11.85 -3.98
N GLU A 254 34.15 12.00 -4.94
CA GLU A 254 34.93 13.22 -5.15
C GLU A 254 34.07 14.45 -5.50
N VAL A 255 32.90 14.24 -6.09
CA VAL A 255 31.94 15.31 -6.42
C VAL A 255 31.20 15.80 -5.17
N PHE A 256 30.97 14.91 -4.20
CA PHE A 256 30.16 15.19 -3.01
C PHE A 256 30.99 15.46 -1.76
N SER A 257 32.17 14.84 -1.64
CA SER A 257 32.99 14.88 -0.43
C SER A 257 33.38 16.29 -0.03
N SER A 258 33.10 16.63 1.24
CA SER A 258 33.28 17.96 1.83
C SER A 258 32.51 19.09 1.14
N LYS A 259 31.56 18.79 0.24
CA LYS A 259 30.72 19.80 -0.43
C LYS A 259 29.39 20.00 0.28
N ARG A 260 28.75 21.15 -0.03
CA ARG A 260 27.37 21.44 0.37
C ARG A 260 26.44 21.05 -0.77
N VAL A 261 25.42 20.26 -0.46
CA VAL A 261 24.47 19.69 -1.42
C VAL A 261 23.06 20.23 -1.14
N LEU A 262 22.33 20.56 -2.20
CA LEU A 262 20.91 20.92 -2.15
C LEU A 262 20.11 19.83 -2.87
N ASP A 263 19.17 19.20 -2.16
CA ASP A 263 18.26 18.19 -2.69
C ASP A 263 16.88 18.83 -2.86
N VAL A 264 16.47 19.04 -4.12
CA VAL A 264 15.26 19.79 -4.48
C VAL A 264 14.11 18.82 -4.71
N GLY A 265 13.07 18.92 -3.90
CA GLY A 265 11.99 17.92 -3.85
C GLY A 265 12.47 16.66 -3.16
N CYS A 266 13.04 16.80 -1.95
CA CYS A 266 13.75 15.71 -1.31
C CYS A 266 12.86 14.53 -0.91
N GLY A 267 11.54 14.70 -0.88
CA GLY A 267 10.59 13.66 -0.49
C GLY A 267 10.94 13.10 0.87
N THR A 268 11.12 11.77 0.94
CA THR A 268 11.55 11.02 2.13
C THR A 268 13.04 11.18 2.48
N ALA A 269 13.77 12.05 1.79
CA ALA A 269 15.19 12.38 1.94
C ALA A 269 16.18 11.23 1.64
N ILE A 270 15.79 10.24 0.83
CA ILE A 270 16.68 9.13 0.47
C ILE A 270 17.93 9.59 -0.31
N LEU A 271 17.79 10.53 -1.24
CA LEU A 271 18.90 11.07 -2.02
C LEU A 271 19.80 11.94 -1.15
N SER A 272 19.21 12.74 -0.27
CA SER A 272 19.94 13.48 0.76
C SER A 272 20.83 12.56 1.62
N MET A 273 20.33 11.38 2.01
CA MET A 273 21.10 10.40 2.77
C MET A 273 22.22 9.77 1.93
N PHE A 274 22.02 9.52 0.63
CA PHE A 274 23.10 9.07 -0.25
C PHE A 274 24.20 10.13 -0.40
N ALA A 275 23.85 11.40 -0.56
CA ALA A 275 24.81 12.49 -0.62
C ALA A 275 25.62 12.61 0.69
N ALA A 276 24.96 12.48 1.84
CA ALA A 276 25.62 12.44 3.14
C ALA A 276 26.59 11.24 3.24
N LYS A 277 26.16 10.05 2.79
CA LYS A 277 26.99 8.84 2.76
C LYS A 277 28.19 8.95 1.81
N ALA A 278 28.06 9.70 0.71
CA ALA A 278 29.17 10.02 -0.20
C ALA A 278 30.17 11.05 0.39
N GLY A 279 29.92 11.56 1.60
CA GLY A 279 30.84 12.44 2.32
C GLY A 279 30.53 13.93 2.22
N ALA A 280 29.32 14.32 1.80
CA ALA A 280 28.91 15.72 1.82
C ALA A 280 29.05 16.33 3.22
N SER A 281 29.64 17.54 3.29
CA SER A 281 29.81 18.25 4.57
C SER A 281 28.50 18.78 5.11
N PHE A 282 27.54 19.06 4.23
CA PHE A 282 26.20 19.53 4.57
C PHE A 282 25.23 19.22 3.46
N VAL A 283 24.05 18.70 3.80
CA VAL A 283 22.97 18.45 2.84
C VAL A 283 21.72 19.22 3.28
N MET A 284 21.16 20.01 2.38
CA MET A 284 19.89 20.71 2.57
C MET A 284 18.83 20.04 1.71
N GLY A 285 17.92 19.30 2.32
CA GLY A 285 16.70 18.83 1.66
C GLY A 285 15.64 19.91 1.70
N VAL A 286 15.07 20.25 0.55
CA VAL A 286 13.90 21.13 0.45
C VAL A 286 12.76 20.37 -0.18
N ASP A 287 11.59 20.41 0.46
CA ASP A 287 10.35 19.89 -0.10
C ASP A 287 9.20 20.81 0.29
N LYS A 288 8.24 20.98 -0.62
CA LYS A 288 7.05 21.82 -0.41
C LYS A 288 5.87 20.99 0.16
N SER A 289 5.89 19.68 -0.01
CA SER A 289 4.88 18.75 0.51
C SER A 289 5.10 18.44 2.00
N ASP A 290 4.03 18.04 2.70
CA ASP A 290 4.03 17.71 4.13
C ASP A 290 4.87 16.45 4.43
N VAL A 291 5.33 15.70 3.41
CA VAL A 291 6.28 14.59 3.56
C VAL A 291 7.60 15.01 4.23
N ILE A 292 7.94 16.31 4.15
CA ILE A 292 9.17 16.85 4.76
C ILE A 292 9.25 16.55 6.26
N PHE A 293 8.11 16.53 6.97
CA PHE A 293 8.09 16.20 8.40
C PHE A 293 8.45 14.73 8.65
N GLN A 294 8.01 13.82 7.79
CA GLN A 294 8.39 12.40 7.85
C GLN A 294 9.87 12.22 7.51
N ALA A 295 10.36 12.95 6.51
CA ALA A 295 11.76 12.94 6.13
C ALA A 295 12.67 13.36 7.30
N MET A 296 12.27 14.38 8.07
CA MET A 296 12.99 14.78 9.28
C MET A 296 13.06 13.66 10.32
N ASP A 297 11.98 12.91 10.52
CA ASP A 297 11.94 11.80 11.48
C ASP A 297 12.76 10.59 10.99
N ILE A 298 12.71 10.27 9.68
CA ILE A 298 13.56 9.24 9.06
C ILE A 298 15.03 9.58 9.25
N VAL A 299 15.43 10.81 8.92
CA VAL A 299 16.83 11.26 9.06
C VAL A 299 17.28 11.22 10.52
N ARG A 300 16.44 11.67 11.47
CA ARG A 300 16.73 11.56 12.91
C ARG A 300 16.91 10.12 13.35
N PHE A 301 16.02 9.23 12.92
CA PHE A 301 16.07 7.82 13.27
C PHE A 301 17.32 7.12 12.70
N VAL A 302 17.65 7.38 11.44
CA VAL A 302 18.85 6.86 10.78
C VAL A 302 20.11 7.37 11.47
N ILE A 303 20.21 8.68 11.76
CA ILE A 303 21.33 9.25 12.51
C ILE A 303 21.43 8.61 13.90
N PHE A 304 20.31 8.46 14.60
CA PHE A 304 20.28 7.82 15.91
C PHE A 304 20.82 6.39 15.86
N ILE A 305 20.39 5.58 14.89
CA ILE A 305 20.91 4.22 14.69
C ILE A 305 22.40 4.25 14.39
N LEU A 306 22.84 5.05 13.42
CA LEU A 306 24.25 5.08 13.00
C LEU A 306 25.20 5.57 14.10
N CYS A 307 24.76 6.50 14.95
CA CYS A 307 25.56 7.01 16.06
C CYS A 307 25.60 6.06 17.28
N ASN A 308 24.51 5.33 17.55
CA ASN A 308 24.41 4.50 18.77
C ASN A 308 24.69 3.01 18.51
N PHE A 309 24.58 2.56 17.27
CA PHE A 309 24.79 1.17 16.86
C PHE A 309 25.70 1.14 15.62
N PRO A 310 27.01 1.37 15.77
CA PRO A 310 27.93 1.18 14.66
C PRO A 310 27.87 -0.29 14.23
N PHE A 311 27.41 -0.54 13.00
CA PHE A 311 27.48 -1.85 12.38
C PHE A 311 28.95 -2.30 12.39
N LYS A 312 29.23 -3.39 13.11
CA LYS A 312 30.54 -4.05 13.14
C LYS A 312 30.85 -4.69 11.79
#